data_AF-A0A942NE07-F1
#
_entry.id   AF-A0A942NE07-F1
#
_cell.length_a   1.000
_cell.length_b   1.000
_cell.length_c   1.000
_cell.angle_alpha   90.00
_cell.angle_beta   90.00
_cell.angle_gamma   90.00
#
_symmetry.space_group_name_H-M   'P 1'
#
loop_
_entity.id
_entity.type
_entity.pdbx_description
1 polymer ?
#
loop_
_entity_poly.entity_id
_entity_poly.type
_entity_poly.pdbx_seq_one_letter_code
_entity_poly.pdbx_strand_id
1 'polypeptide(L)'
;MKKDFLDYLIAFAPIIIACFVAWVGYQQYLTAHRKLRLDLYQRRFAVYEATLAFYQALIDSTESESDAFITIQKTFIRCYRESQFLFDKDSGIYQILDEWHTQSFKITGFKQQGKDIVNDPNALLNMNNDHMQALVYFNTAIEQLERKIEPYLDFRRIV
;
A
#
# COMPACT_ATOMS: atom_id res chain seq x y z
N MET A 1 45.70 -8.25 55.40
CA MET A 1 44.60 -7.72 54.58
C MET A 1 44.00 -8.88 53.80
N LYS A 2 42.89 -9.47 54.28
CA LYS A 2 42.09 -10.37 53.45
C LYS A 2 41.41 -9.46 52.44
N LYS A 3 41.64 -9.65 51.13
CA LYS A 3 40.80 -9.02 50.12
C LYS A 3 39.40 -9.54 50.36
N ASP A 4 38.51 -8.65 50.73
CA ASP A 4 37.14 -9.02 51.06
C ASP A 4 36.45 -9.49 49.78
N PHE A 5 35.51 -10.42 49.93
CA PHE A 5 34.66 -10.89 48.83
C PHE A 5 34.02 -9.72 48.06
N LEU A 6 33.79 -8.60 48.75
CA LEU A 6 33.33 -7.32 48.20
C LEU A 6 34.28 -6.73 47.15
N ASP A 7 35.61 -6.80 47.34
CA ASP A 7 36.57 -6.24 46.39
C ASP A 7 36.57 -7.00 45.06
N TYR A 8 36.39 -8.32 45.11
CA TYR A 8 36.23 -9.15 43.92
C TYR A 8 34.91 -8.85 43.20
N LEU A 9 33.82 -8.68 43.94
CA LEU A 9 32.50 -8.37 43.37
C LEU A 9 32.50 -7.01 42.65
N ILE A 10 33.13 -6.00 43.25
CA ILE A 10 33.30 -4.67 42.64
C ILE A 10 34.17 -4.74 41.38
N ALA A 11 35.20 -5.60 41.36
CA ALA A 11 36.05 -5.79 40.18
C ALA A 11 35.34 -6.49 39.01
N PHE A 12 34.41 -7.43 39.28
CA PHE A 12 33.64 -8.12 38.25
C PHE A 12 32.36 -7.38 37.82
N ALA A 13 31.84 -6.45 38.63
CA ALA A 13 30.64 -5.70 38.32
C ALA A 13 30.68 -4.98 36.95
N PRO A 14 31.76 -4.32 36.51
CA PRO A 14 31.83 -3.69 35.20
C PRO A 14 31.69 -4.69 34.04
N ILE A 15 32.25 -5.89 34.20
CA ILE A 15 32.18 -6.96 33.18
C ILE A 15 30.75 -7.46 33.06
N ILE A 16 30.07 -7.69 34.20
CA ILE A 16 28.66 -8.11 34.23
C ILE A 16 27.79 -7.03 33.60
N ILE A 17 27.97 -5.76 33.98
CA ILE A 17 27.24 -4.63 33.41
C ILE A 17 27.48 -4.53 31.90
N ALA A 18 28.73 -4.67 31.44
CA ALA A 18 29.06 -4.64 30.02
C ALA A 18 28.35 -5.77 29.24
N CYS A 19 28.32 -7.00 29.78
CA CYS A 19 27.58 -8.12 29.19
C CYS A 19 26.07 -7.83 29.13
N PHE A 20 25.49 -7.24 30.18
CA PHE A 20 24.08 -6.86 30.18
C PHE A 20 23.77 -5.76 29.15
N VAL A 21 24.62 -4.74 29.03
CA VAL A 21 24.46 -3.69 28.03
C VAL A 21 24.57 -4.25 26.61
N ALA A 22 25.54 -5.14 26.36
CA ALA A 22 25.67 -5.83 25.07
C ALA A 22 24.43 -6.67 24.73
N TRP A 23 23.89 -7.39 25.71
CA TRP A 23 22.65 -8.17 25.56
C TRP A 23 21.45 -7.28 25.24
N VAL A 24 21.26 -6.18 25.98
CA VAL A 24 20.18 -5.22 25.74
C VAL A 24 20.31 -4.60 24.35
N GLY A 25 21.52 -4.20 23.94
CA GLY A 25 21.78 -3.68 22.60
C GLY A 25 21.41 -4.69 21.49
N TYR A 26 21.76 -5.97 21.68
CA TYR A 26 21.36 -7.03 20.75
C TYR A 26 19.84 -7.19 20.66
N GLN A 27 19.12 -7.14 21.79
CA GLN A 27 17.66 -7.19 21.80
C GLN A 27 17.02 -5.96 21.13
N GLN A 28 17.61 -4.78 21.30
CA GLN A 28 17.17 -3.55 20.62
C GLN A 28 17.36 -3.66 19.10
N TYR A 29 18.50 -4.18 18.64
CA TYR A 29 18.75 -4.44 17.22
C TYR A 29 17.71 -5.42 16.64
N LEU A 30 17.45 -6.52 17.32
CA LEU A 30 16.49 -7.53 16.88
C LEU A 30 15.06 -6.95 16.80
N THR A 31 14.70 -6.09 17.75
CA THR A 31 13.41 -5.39 17.77
C THR A 31 13.30 -4.38 16.62
N ALA A 32 14.35 -3.59 16.38
CA ALA A 32 14.39 -2.63 15.27
C ALA A 32 14.27 -3.34 13.92
N HIS A 33 14.97 -4.46 13.74
CA HIS A 33 14.88 -5.26 12.51
C HIS A 33 13.47 -5.80 12.26
N ARG A 34 12.81 -6.34 13.29
CA ARG A 34 11.41 -6.80 13.20
C ARG A 34 10.46 -5.65 12.89
N LYS A 35 10.69 -4.47 13.46
CA LYS A 35 9.88 -3.27 13.19
C LYS A 35 10.02 -2.81 11.74
N LEU A 36 11.23 -2.77 11.19
CA LEU A 36 11.44 -2.43 9.78
C LEU A 36 10.66 -3.35 8.84
N ARG A 37 10.61 -4.65 9.15
CA ARG A 37 9.83 -5.63 8.38
C ARG A 37 8.32 -5.36 8.48
N LEU A 38 7.82 -5.07 9.68
CA LEU A 38 6.41 -4.70 9.88
C LEU A 38 6.05 -3.42 9.13
N ASP A 39 6.91 -2.41 9.20
CA ASP A 39 6.70 -1.12 8.52
C ASP A 39 6.66 -1.31 6.99
N LEU A 40 7.53 -2.16 6.43
CA LEU A 40 7.51 -2.49 5.00
C LEU A 40 6.22 -3.22 4.60
N TYR A 41 5.78 -4.19 5.40
CA TYR A 41 4.51 -4.88 5.19
C TYR A 41 3.34 -3.88 5.20
N GLN A 42 3.27 -3.02 6.21
CA GLN A 42 2.17 -2.07 6.36
C GLN A 42 2.12 -1.09 5.18
N ARG A 43 3.27 -0.64 4.68
CA ARG A 43 3.34 0.20 3.48
C ARG A 43 2.84 -0.52 2.23
N ARG A 44 3.20 -1.79 2.04
CA ARG A 44 2.73 -2.60 0.90
C ARG A 44 1.22 -2.84 0.99
N PHE A 45 0.72 -3.14 2.17
CA PHE A 45 -0.70 -3.33 2.41
C PHE A 45 -1.51 -2.04 2.19
N ALA A 46 -0.97 -0.88 2.58
CA ALA A 46 -1.61 0.41 2.35
C ALA A 46 -1.85 0.71 0.85
N VAL A 47 -0.98 0.22 -0.05
CA VAL A 47 -1.21 0.34 -1.51
C VAL A 47 -2.43 -0.43 -1.94
N TYR A 48 -2.59 -1.66 -1.44
CA TYR A 48 -3.76 -2.48 -1.72
C TYR A 48 -5.04 -1.85 -1.15
N GLU A 49 -5.01 -1.42 0.12
CA GLU A 49 -6.15 -0.78 0.78
C GLU A 49 -6.59 0.50 0.06
N ALA A 50 -5.65 1.36 -0.34
CA ALA A 50 -5.96 2.58 -1.09
C ALA A 50 -6.56 2.28 -2.47
N THR A 51 -6.11 1.21 -3.13
CA THR A 51 -6.66 0.78 -4.43
C THR A 51 -8.08 0.26 -4.28
N LEU A 52 -8.35 -0.54 -3.26
CA LEU A 52 -9.69 -1.07 -2.97
C LEU A 52 -10.67 0.05 -2.58
N ALA A 53 -10.24 1.00 -1.74
CA ALA A 53 -11.04 2.16 -1.39
C ALA A 53 -11.39 3.01 -2.61
N PHE A 54 -10.43 3.21 -3.52
CA PHE A 54 -10.69 3.93 -4.76
C PHE A 54 -11.61 3.17 -5.71
N TYR A 55 -11.47 1.84 -5.83
CA TYR A 55 -12.37 0.98 -6.57
C TYR A 55 -13.82 1.11 -6.08
N GLN A 56 -14.05 0.97 -4.77
CA GLN A 56 -15.36 1.11 -4.14
C GLN A 56 -15.94 2.50 -4.41
N ALA A 57 -15.14 3.56 -4.21
CA ALA A 57 -15.55 4.91 -4.50
C ALA A 57 -15.91 5.10 -5.98
N LEU A 58 -15.23 4.42 -6.91
CA LEU A 58 -15.48 4.52 -8.33
C LEU A 58 -16.81 3.86 -8.76
N ILE A 59 -17.16 2.73 -8.13
CA ILE A 59 -18.42 2.01 -8.35
C ILE A 59 -19.58 2.77 -7.71
N ASP A 60 -19.44 3.14 -6.43
CA ASP A 60 -20.53 3.70 -5.63
C ASP A 60 -20.83 5.17 -5.94
N SER A 61 -19.85 5.93 -6.46
CA SER A 61 -20.03 7.38 -6.60
C SER A 61 -21.02 7.77 -7.71
N THR A 62 -22.19 8.22 -7.32
CA THR A 62 -23.04 9.09 -8.15
C THR A 62 -22.44 10.50 -8.30
N GLU A 63 -21.53 10.89 -7.39
CA GLU A 63 -20.88 12.21 -7.35
C GLU A 63 -19.35 12.09 -7.27
N SER A 64 -18.72 12.03 -8.44
CA SER A 64 -17.26 11.96 -8.60
C SER A 64 -16.53 13.26 -8.23
N GLU A 65 -17.24 14.29 -7.75
CA GLU A 65 -16.71 15.60 -7.35
C GLU A 65 -16.79 15.85 -5.84
N SER A 66 -17.30 14.88 -5.06
CA SER A 66 -17.35 15.02 -3.60
C SER A 66 -15.95 15.12 -3.01
N ASP A 67 -15.79 15.92 -1.95
CA ASP A 67 -14.52 16.06 -1.21
C ASP A 67 -13.97 14.70 -0.74
N ALA A 68 -14.87 13.77 -0.40
CA ALA A 68 -14.52 12.40 -0.04
C ALA A 68 -13.89 11.64 -1.22
N PHE A 69 -14.49 11.69 -2.41
CA PHE A 69 -13.93 11.05 -3.60
C PHE A 69 -12.56 11.62 -3.97
N ILE A 70 -12.41 12.95 -3.94
CA ILE A 70 -11.14 13.62 -4.23
C ILE A 70 -10.06 13.19 -3.24
N THR A 71 -10.40 13.04 -1.96
CA THR A 71 -9.47 12.60 -0.91
C THR A 71 -9.02 11.15 -1.14
N ILE A 72 -9.96 10.26 -1.48
CA ILE A 72 -9.67 8.86 -1.81
C ILE A 72 -8.78 8.78 -3.06
N GLN A 73 -9.11 9.52 -4.12
CA GLN A 73 -8.33 9.56 -5.35
C GLN A 73 -6.90 10.07 -5.11
N LYS A 74 -6.72 11.14 -4.34
CA LYS A 74 -5.39 11.66 -3.97
C LYS A 74 -4.58 10.63 -3.18
N THR A 75 -5.24 9.94 -2.25
CA THR A 75 -4.60 8.88 -1.45
C THR A 75 -4.16 7.73 -2.33
N PHE A 76 -5.02 7.28 -3.26
CA PHE A 76 -4.69 6.29 -4.26
C PHE A 76 -3.50 6.72 -5.13
N ILE A 77 -3.51 7.93 -5.72
CA ILE A 77 -2.41 8.43 -6.56
C ILE A 77 -1.08 8.43 -5.81
N ARG A 78 -1.10 8.84 -4.54
CA ARG A 78 0.08 8.80 -3.68
C ARG A 78 0.58 7.37 -3.49
N CYS A 79 -0.27 6.45 -3.05
CA CYS A 79 0.10 5.06 -2.80
C CYS A 79 0.55 4.34 -4.08
N TYR A 80 -0.11 4.60 -5.20
CA TYR A 80 0.30 4.13 -6.52
C TYR A 80 1.72 4.60 -6.85
N ARG A 81 2.03 5.88 -6.71
CA ARG A 81 3.39 6.38 -6.97
C ARG A 81 4.42 5.83 -6.00
N GLU A 82 4.06 5.61 -4.75
CA GLU A 82 4.94 4.98 -3.76
C GLU A 82 5.20 3.49 -4.08
N SER A 83 4.26 2.80 -4.74
CA SER A 83 4.38 1.38 -5.10
C SER A 83 5.62 1.07 -5.94
N GLN A 84 6.10 2.01 -6.77
CA GLN A 84 7.32 1.84 -7.58
C GLN A 84 8.58 1.57 -6.74
N PHE A 85 8.56 1.95 -5.46
CA PHE A 85 9.67 1.77 -4.52
C PHE A 85 9.43 0.63 -3.52
N LEU A 86 8.18 0.18 -3.37
CA LEU A 86 7.79 -0.84 -2.38
C LEU A 86 7.81 -2.26 -2.93
N PHE A 87 7.68 -2.39 -4.25
CA PHE A 87 7.64 -3.64 -4.99
C PHE A 87 8.79 -3.71 -6.00
N ASP A 88 9.13 -4.94 -6.41
CA ASP A 88 10.16 -5.12 -7.44
C ASP A 88 9.64 -4.59 -8.78
N LYS A 89 10.55 -4.07 -9.61
CA LYS A 89 10.19 -3.49 -10.92
C LYS A 89 9.49 -4.49 -11.83
N ASP A 90 9.88 -5.75 -11.76
CA ASP A 90 9.33 -6.82 -12.61
C ASP A 90 8.01 -7.40 -12.07
N SER A 91 7.54 -6.95 -10.90
CA SER A 91 6.24 -7.36 -10.34
C SER A 91 5.07 -6.97 -11.26
N GLY A 92 5.23 -5.89 -12.04
CA GLY A 92 4.17 -5.29 -12.84
C GLY A 92 2.99 -4.75 -12.02
N ILE A 93 3.14 -4.59 -10.70
CA ILE A 93 2.12 -3.99 -9.82
C ILE A 93 1.94 -2.52 -10.18
N TYR A 94 3.04 -1.78 -10.32
CA TYR A 94 3.01 -0.37 -10.71
C TYR A 94 2.28 -0.17 -12.04
N GLN A 95 2.53 -1.02 -13.04
CA GLN A 95 1.90 -0.91 -14.35
C GLN A 95 0.38 -1.12 -14.28
N ILE A 96 -0.08 -2.12 -13.50
CA ILE A 96 -1.52 -2.33 -13.28
C ILE A 96 -2.15 -1.10 -12.63
N LEU A 97 -1.50 -0.51 -11.62
CA LEU A 97 -2.00 0.68 -10.93
C LEU A 97 -1.98 1.94 -11.82
N ASP A 98 -1.02 2.05 -12.73
CA ASP A 98 -0.94 3.16 -13.70
C ASP A 98 -2.05 3.07 -14.75
N GLU A 99 -2.27 1.86 -15.29
CA GLU A 99 -3.37 1.60 -16.20
C GLU A 99 -4.71 1.80 -15.49
N TRP A 100 -4.84 1.37 -14.23
CA TRP A 100 -6.00 1.61 -13.39
C TRP A 100 -6.32 3.10 -13.27
N HIS A 101 -5.32 3.91 -12.93
CA HIS A 101 -5.46 5.37 -12.85
C HIS A 101 -5.92 5.95 -14.20
N THR A 102 -5.33 5.49 -15.30
CA THR A 102 -5.69 5.94 -16.65
C THR A 102 -7.12 5.57 -17.03
N GLN A 103 -7.57 4.34 -16.77
CA GLN A 103 -8.95 3.92 -17.05
C GLN A 103 -9.96 4.65 -16.13
N SER A 104 -9.54 5.06 -14.92
CA SER A 104 -10.45 5.71 -13.96
C SER A 104 -10.97 7.05 -14.49
N PHE A 105 -10.15 7.78 -15.24
CA PHE A 105 -10.57 9.02 -15.91
C PHE A 105 -11.69 8.81 -16.92
N LYS A 106 -11.78 7.65 -17.57
CA LYS A 106 -12.88 7.36 -18.50
C LYS A 106 -14.22 7.23 -17.76
N ILE A 107 -14.20 6.63 -16.58
CA ILE A 107 -15.40 6.48 -15.74
C ILE A 107 -15.82 7.83 -15.14
N THR A 108 -14.88 8.59 -14.59
CA THR A 108 -15.18 9.92 -14.03
C THR A 108 -15.61 10.91 -15.12
N GLY A 109 -14.95 10.88 -16.29
CA GLY A 109 -15.31 11.70 -17.44
C GLY A 109 -16.71 11.42 -17.99
N PHE A 110 -17.12 10.14 -18.04
CA PHE A 110 -18.49 9.78 -18.41
C PHE A 110 -19.52 10.32 -17.41
N LYS A 111 -19.27 10.18 -16.10
CA LYS A 111 -20.19 10.66 -15.06
C LYS A 111 -20.35 12.18 -15.07
N GLN A 112 -19.30 12.93 -15.43
CA GLN A 112 -19.33 14.39 -15.56
C GLN A 112 -19.97 14.86 -16.88
N GLN A 113 -19.51 14.34 -18.03
CA GLN A 113 -19.92 14.82 -19.35
C GLN A 113 -21.22 14.17 -19.89
N GLY A 114 -21.61 13.01 -19.37
CA GLY A 114 -22.84 12.33 -19.78
C GLY A 114 -24.10 13.15 -19.49
N LYS A 115 -24.06 14.09 -18.54
CA LYS A 115 -25.15 15.04 -18.26
C LYS A 115 -25.32 16.10 -19.35
N ASP A 116 -24.25 16.43 -20.09
CA ASP A 116 -24.23 17.48 -21.12
C ASP A 116 -24.43 16.91 -22.54
N ILE A 117 -24.15 15.61 -22.75
CA ILE A 117 -24.19 14.92 -24.05
C ILE A 117 -25.59 14.38 -24.42
N VAL A 118 -26.63 14.77 -23.68
CA VAL A 118 -28.03 14.30 -23.86
C VAL A 118 -28.55 14.41 -25.31
N ASN A 119 -27.96 15.27 -26.14
CA ASN A 119 -28.42 15.54 -27.51
C ASN A 119 -27.82 14.66 -28.62
N ASP A 120 -26.84 13.78 -28.35
CA ASP A 120 -26.32 12.82 -29.35
C ASP A 120 -26.45 11.36 -28.86
N PRO A 121 -27.47 10.61 -29.36
CA PRO A 121 -27.69 9.22 -28.98
C PRO A 121 -26.51 8.29 -29.28
N ASN A 122 -25.73 8.54 -30.33
CA ASN A 122 -24.59 7.69 -30.69
C ASN A 122 -23.40 7.96 -29.74
N ALA A 123 -23.19 9.22 -29.34
CA ALA A 123 -22.19 9.57 -28.35
C ALA A 123 -22.50 8.96 -26.98
N LEU A 124 -23.77 8.99 -26.55
CA LEU A 124 -24.23 8.34 -25.31
C LEU A 124 -24.01 6.82 -25.32
N LEU A 125 -24.32 6.14 -26.43
CA LEU A 125 -24.12 4.70 -26.56
C LEU A 125 -22.63 4.31 -26.49
N ASN A 126 -21.77 5.05 -27.20
CA ASN A 126 -20.32 4.80 -27.16
C ASN A 126 -19.74 5.01 -25.75
N MET A 127 -20.13 6.09 -25.07
CA MET A 127 -19.66 6.35 -23.71
C MET A 127 -20.18 5.34 -22.69
N ASN A 128 -21.42 4.86 -22.82
CA ASN A 128 -21.96 3.80 -21.97
C ASN A 128 -21.21 2.47 -22.18
N ASN A 129 -20.87 2.14 -23.43
CA ASN A 129 -20.04 0.97 -23.74
C ASN A 129 -18.63 1.11 -23.13
N ASP A 130 -18.00 2.28 -23.24
CA ASP A 130 -16.69 2.56 -22.64
C ASP A 130 -16.75 2.46 -21.10
N HIS A 131 -17.82 2.96 -20.49
CA HIS A 131 -18.06 2.84 -19.05
C HIS A 131 -18.18 1.39 -18.60
N MET A 132 -18.99 0.59 -19.30
CA MET A 132 -19.13 -0.85 -19.01
C MET A 132 -17.82 -1.61 -19.19
N GLN A 133 -17.07 -1.33 -20.26
CA GLN A 133 -15.75 -1.95 -20.49
C GLN A 133 -14.76 -1.59 -19.39
N ALA A 134 -14.75 -0.33 -18.95
CA ALA A 134 -13.88 0.09 -17.86
C ALA A 134 -14.25 -0.62 -16.53
N LEU A 135 -15.53 -0.83 -16.22
CA LEU A 135 -15.95 -1.61 -15.04
C LEU A 135 -15.47 -3.07 -15.11
N VAL A 136 -15.62 -3.72 -16.27
CA VAL A 136 -15.11 -5.09 -16.49
C VAL A 136 -13.59 -5.14 -16.34
N TYR A 137 -12.88 -4.13 -16.86
CA TYR A 137 -11.44 -3.99 -16.66
C TYR A 137 -11.08 -3.90 -15.18
N PHE A 138 -11.75 -3.05 -14.39
CA PHE A 138 -11.45 -2.89 -12.96
C PHE A 138 -11.64 -4.17 -12.15
N ASN A 139 -12.70 -4.94 -12.44
CA ASN A 139 -12.91 -6.25 -11.81
C ASN A 139 -11.78 -7.23 -12.14
N THR A 140 -11.29 -7.21 -13.38
CA THR A 140 -10.18 -8.09 -13.77
C THR A 140 -8.85 -7.61 -13.20
N ALA A 141 -8.64 -6.29 -13.16
CA ALA A 141 -7.42 -5.66 -12.67
C ALA A 141 -7.25 -5.88 -11.16
N ILE A 142 -8.33 -5.87 -10.37
CA ILE A 142 -8.22 -6.10 -8.92
C ILE A 142 -7.78 -7.54 -8.63
N GLU A 143 -8.34 -8.53 -9.33
CA GLU A 143 -7.92 -9.93 -9.20
C GLU A 143 -6.46 -10.14 -9.60
N GLN A 144 -6.01 -9.49 -10.67
CA GLN A 144 -4.61 -9.54 -11.08
C GLN A 144 -3.68 -8.87 -10.07
N LEU A 145 -4.11 -7.75 -9.50
CA LEU A 145 -3.38 -7.03 -8.48
C LEU A 145 -3.23 -7.88 -7.21
N GLU A 146 -4.31 -8.49 -6.74
CA GLU A 146 -4.32 -9.37 -5.57
C GLU A 146 -3.32 -10.51 -5.71
N ARG A 147 -3.34 -11.22 -6.85
CA ARG A 147 -2.39 -12.32 -7.13
C ARG A 147 -0.93 -11.85 -7.13
N LYS A 148 -0.67 -10.64 -7.62
CA LYS A 148 0.69 -10.09 -7.68
C LYS A 148 1.17 -9.52 -6.35
N ILE A 149 0.27 -8.98 -5.54
CA ILE A 149 0.57 -8.44 -4.21
C ILE A 149 0.69 -9.56 -3.17
N GLU A 150 -0.03 -10.67 -3.31
CA GLU A 150 0.00 -11.83 -2.41
C GLU A 150 1.41 -12.24 -1.94
N PRO A 151 2.41 -12.49 -2.82
CA PRO A 151 3.76 -12.88 -2.37
C PRO A 151 4.46 -11.82 -1.52
N TYR A 152 4.07 -10.55 -1.64
CA TYR A 152 4.64 -9.44 -0.86
C TYR A 152 3.94 -9.21 0.48
N LEU A 153 2.74 -9.78 0.66
CA LEU A 153 1.95 -9.75 1.89
C LEU A 153 2.02 -11.05 2.69
N ASP A 154 2.56 -12.13 2.14
CA ASP A 154 2.73 -13.37 2.89
C ASP A 154 3.82 -13.22 3.97
N PHE A 155 3.38 -13.01 5.22
CA PHE A 155 4.25 -12.95 6.39
C PHE A 155 5.11 -14.19 6.57
N ARG A 156 4.72 -15.35 6.01
CA ARG A 156 5.45 -16.62 6.11
C ARG A 156 6.58 -16.74 5.09
N ARG A 157 6.55 -15.98 3.99
CA ARG A 157 7.54 -16.06 2.89
C ARG A 157 8.58 -14.94 2.87
N ILE A 158 8.42 -13.90 3.68
CA ILE A 158 9.44 -12.86 3.82
C ILE A 158 10.59 -13.45 4.65
N VAL A 159 11.61 -14.00 3.99
CA VAL A 159 12.90 -14.37 4.60
C VAL A 159 13.81 -13.17 4.52
#